data_AF-S3AQV1-F1
#
_entry.id   AF-S3AQV1-F1
#
_cell.length_a   1.000
_cell.length_b   1.000
_cell.length_c   1.000
_cell.angle_alpha   90.00
_cell.angle_beta   90.00
_cell.angle_gamma   90.00
#
_symmetry.space_group_name_H-M   'P 1'
#
loop_
_entity.id
_entity.type
_entity.pdbx_description
1 polymer ?
#
loop_
_entity_poly.entity_id
_entity_poly.type
_entity_poly.pdbx_seq_one_letter_code
_entity_poly.pdbx_strand_id
1 'polypeptide(L)' 'MRGVDMDVAERPWDGCGKCLVGVRRLSRMKGATTSPERQRQDVLTAAVSIGGHIIGWADDWEVSGATDPVDRIRPHPR' A
#
# COMPACT_ATOMS: atom_id res chain seq x y z
N MET A 1 8.47 4.27 -19.77
CA MET A 1 8.54 4.07 -18.32
C MET A 1 9.02 2.66 -18.08
N ARG A 2 10.23 2.47 -17.52
CA ARG A 2 10.69 1.12 -17.13
C ARG A 2 9.73 0.63 -16.05
N GLY A 3 9.18 -0.57 -16.24
CA GLY A 3 8.36 -1.23 -15.22
C GLY A 3 9.15 -1.27 -13.93
N VAL A 4 8.53 -0.81 -12.84
CA VAL A 4 9.12 -0.93 -11.50
C VAL A 4 9.30 -2.42 -11.26
N ASP A 5 10.54 -2.85 -11.00
CA ASP A 5 10.80 -4.22 -10.57
C ASP A 5 10.07 -4.43 -9.24
N MET A 6 8.99 -5.20 -9.29
CA MET A 6 8.04 -5.31 -8.19
C MET A 6 8.63 -6.09 -7.00
N ASP A 7 9.65 -6.92 -7.25
CA ASP A 7 10.38 -7.67 -6.23
C ASP A 7 11.39 -6.79 -5.47
N VAL A 8 11.85 -5.69 -6.09
CA VAL A 8 12.66 -4.66 -5.40
C VAL A 8 11.78 -3.72 -4.57
N ALA A 9 10.56 -3.46 -5.06
CA ALA A 9 9.62 -2.51 -4.48
C ALA A 9 8.88 -3.05 -3.26
N GLU A 10 8.71 -4.36 -3.14
CA GLU A 10 8.13 -5.03 -1.99
C GLU A 10 9.06 -6.15 -1.50
N ARG A 11 9.61 -5.99 -0.29
CA ARG A 11 10.55 -6.96 0.28
C ARG A 11 10.53 -6.91 1.81
N PRO A 12 10.97 -7.98 2.50
CA PRO A 12 11.05 -7.98 3.96
C PRO A 12 11.92 -6.85 4.49
N TRP A 13 11.67 -6.46 5.75
CA TRP A 13 12.49 -5.47 6.43
C TRP A 13 13.97 -5.88 6.42
N ASP A 14 14.81 -5.02 5.86
CA ASP A 14 16.26 -5.24 5.71
C ASP A 14 17.10 -4.15 6.41
N GLY A 15 16.45 -3.17 7.06
CA GLY A 15 17.13 -2.09 7.75
C GLY A 15 17.75 -1.01 6.85
N CYS A 16 17.38 -0.91 5.57
CA CYS A 16 17.98 0.06 4.64
C CYS A 16 17.72 1.55 4.95
N GLY A 17 16.97 1.85 6.03
CA GLY A 17 16.59 3.21 6.43
C GLY A 17 15.41 3.80 5.67
N LYS A 18 14.84 3.07 4.70
CA LYS A 18 13.66 3.48 3.90
C LYS A 18 12.65 2.34 3.72
N CYS A 19 12.43 1.60 4.81
CA CYS A 19 11.40 0.58 4.92
C CYS A 19 10.05 1.25 5.22
N LEU A 20 9.06 1.07 4.36
CA LEU A 20 7.76 1.75 4.47
C LEU A 20 6.62 0.73 4.60
N VAL A 21 5.54 1.12 5.26
CA VAL A 21 4.28 0.36 5.26
C VAL A 21 3.33 1.00 4.27
N GLY A 22 2.85 0.22 3.30
CA GLY A 22 1.85 0.68 2.33
C GLY A 22 0.46 0.66 2.95
N VAL A 23 -0.26 1.79 2.92
CA VAL A 23 -1.65 1.86 3.41
C VAL A 23 -2.57 2.01 2.21
N ARG A 24 -3.60 1.16 2.12
CA ARG A 24 -4.66 1.28 1.11
C ARG A 24 -6.01 1.19 1.76
N ARG A 25 -6.96 2.00 1.30
CA ARG A 25 -8.30 2.05 1.88
C ARG A 25 -9.34 2.28 0.80
N LEU A 26 -10.36 1.44 0.78
CA LEU A 26 -11.51 1.57 -0.12
C LEU A 26 -12.82 1.47 0.64
N SER A 27 -13.73 2.42 0.41
CA SER A 27 -15.12 2.32 0.89
C SER A 27 -15.90 1.22 0.21
N ARG A 28 -15.57 0.90 -1.05
CA ARG A 28 -16.25 -0.11 -1.85
C ARG A 28 -15.22 -0.76 -2.76
N MET A 29 -15.04 -2.07 -2.68
CA MET A 29 -14.06 -2.79 -3.50
C MET A 29 -14.44 -2.84 -4.99
N LYS A 30 -15.72 -2.62 -5.34
CA LYS A 30 -16.24 -2.75 -6.72
C LYS A 30 -16.13 -1.48 -7.59
N GLY A 31 -15.39 -0.45 -7.15
CA GLY A 31 -15.24 0.80 -7.91
C GLY A 31 -14.19 0.71 -9.02
N ALA A 32 -14.61 0.76 -10.28
CA ALA A 32 -13.76 0.59 -11.47
C ALA A 32 -12.64 1.64 -11.65
N THR A 33 -12.75 2.81 -11.02
CA THR A 33 -11.79 3.93 -11.18
C THR A 33 -10.66 3.95 -10.17
N THR A 34 -10.76 3.17 -9.08
CA THR A 34 -9.82 3.17 -7.95
C THR A 34 -9.52 1.74 -7.49
N SER A 35 -9.20 0.84 -8.43
CA SER A 35 -9.00 -0.56 -8.09
C SER A 35 -7.83 -0.74 -7.09
N PRO A 36 -7.90 -1.73 -6.19
CA PRO A 36 -6.82 -2.07 -5.25
C PRO A 36 -5.44 -2.22 -5.89
N GLU A 37 -5.41 -2.74 -7.11
CA GLU A 37 -4.18 -3.03 -7.88
C GLU A 37 -3.53 -1.74 -8.38
N ARG A 38 -4.35 -0.79 -8.85
CA ARG A 38 -3.84 0.51 -9.29
C ARG A 38 -3.25 1.29 -8.12
N GLN A 39 -3.95 1.31 -6.99
CA GLN A 39 -3.43 1.93 -5.76
C GLN A 39 -2.13 1.27 -5.29
N ARG A 40 -2.03 -0.06 -5.41
CA ARG A 40 -0.78 -0.78 -5.11
C ARG A 40 0.35 -0.29 -5.99
N GLN A 41 0.12 -0.21 -7.29
CA GLN A 41 1.14 0.19 -8.25
C GLN A 41 1.61 1.63 -8.00
N ASP A 42 0.69 2.54 -7.69
CA ASP A 42 1.01 3.94 -7.39
C ASP A 42 1.88 4.05 -6.13
N VAL A 43 1.53 3.32 -5.06
CA VAL A 43 2.31 3.28 -3.81
C VAL A 43 3.70 2.69 -4.03
N LEU A 44 3.82 1.58 -4.76
CA LEU A 44 5.11 0.96 -5.08
C LEU A 44 6.00 1.91 -5.90
N THR A 45 5.42 2.57 -6.89
CA THR A 45 6.13 3.54 -7.73
C THR A 45 6.63 4.72 -6.90
N ALA A 46 5.81 5.23 -5.97
CA ALA A 46 6.20 6.29 -5.06
C ALA A 46 7.34 5.86 -4.11
N ALA A 47 7.24 4.67 -3.51
CA ALA A 47 8.28 4.13 -2.63
C ALA A 47 9.62 3.99 -3.35
N VAL A 48 9.61 3.43 -4.56
CA VAL A 48 10.82 3.26 -5.38
C VAL A 48 11.39 4.63 -5.80
N SER A 49 10.55 5.63 -6.09
CA SER A 49 11.02 6.97 -6.48
C SER A 49 11.89 7.65 -5.41
N ILE A 50 11.71 7.28 -4.14
CA ILE A 50 12.53 7.79 -3.03
C ILE A 50 13.65 6.82 -2.60
N GLY A 51 13.82 5.71 -3.33
CA GLY A 51 14.77 4.64 -3.01
C GLY A 51 14.37 3.80 -1.79
N GLY A 52 13.08 3.75 -1.47
CA GLY A 52 12.51 2.90 -0.43
C GLY A 52 11.84 1.64 -0.99
N HIS A 53 11.30 0.83 -0.09
CA HIS A 53 10.52 -0.37 -0.42
C HIS A 53 9.41 -0.58 0.63
N ILE A 54 8.38 -1.31 0.23
CA ILE A 54 7.26 -1.68 1.08
C ILE A 54 7.59 -2.99 1.82
N ILE A 55 7.45 -2.99 3.14
CA ILE A 55 7.70 -4.17 4.02
C ILE A 55 6.42 -4.89 4.46
N GLY A 56 5.26 -4.30 4.16
CA GLY A 56 3.97 -4.82 4.55
C GLY A 56 2.84 -3.87 4.17
N TRP A 57 1.61 -4.37 4.20
CA TRP A 57 0.42 -3.64 3.82
C TRP A 57 -0.58 -3.53 4.96
N ALA A 58 -1.13 -2.34 5.13
CA ALA A 58 -2.31 -2.09 5.94
C ALA A 58 -3.48 -1.82 4.99
N ASP A 59 -4.27 -2.85 4.72
CA ASP A 59 -5.40 -2.79 3.79
C ASP A 59 -6.74 -2.67 4.54
N ASP A 60 -7.45 -1.58 4.28
CA ASP A 60 -8.77 -1.25 4.81
C ASP A 60 -9.84 -1.41 3.71
N TRP A 61 -10.42 -2.61 3.59
CA TRP A 61 -11.49 -2.88 2.63
C TRP A 61 -12.87 -2.62 3.22
N GLU A 62 -13.76 -1.98 2.45
CA GLU A 62 -15.12 -1.62 2.86
C GLU A 62 -15.17 -0.66 4.09
N VAL A 63 -14.08 0.06 4.36
CA VAL A 63 -14.00 1.05 5.46
C VAL A 63 -14.32 2.43 4.92
N SER A 64 -15.06 3.25 5.66
CA SER A 64 -15.37 4.65 5.28
C SER A 64 -14.15 5.58 5.41
N GLY A 65 -14.15 6.70 4.67
CA GLY A 65 -13.06 7.69 4.73
C GLY A 65 -13.18 8.65 5.89
N ALA A 66 -14.37 8.72 6.47
CA ALA A 66 -14.64 9.48 7.67
C ALA A 66 -14.24 8.74 8.95
N THR A 67 -13.83 7.47 8.84
CA THR A 67 -13.34 6.69 9.98
C THR A 67 -11.91 7.13 10.32
N ASP A 68 -11.71 7.52 11.58
CA ASP A 68 -10.39 7.88 12.11
C ASP A 68 -9.39 6.75 11.81
N PRO A 69 -8.19 7.05 11.26
CA PRO A 69 -7.14 6.08 11.05
C PRO A 69 -6.85 5.15 12.25
N VAL A 70 -6.95 5.63 13.49
CA VAL A 70 -6.64 4.83 14.69
C VAL A 70 -7.79 3.90 15.09
N ASP A 71 -9.01 4.23 14.67
CA ASP A 71 -10.23 3.48 14.97
C ASP A 71 -10.54 2.40 13.91
N ARG A 72 -9.70 2.28 12.88
CA ARG A 72 -9.83 1.24 11.86
C ARG A 72 -9.48 -0.10 12.50
N ILE A 73 -10.48 -0.97 12.67
CA ILE A 73 -10.29 -2.30 13.22
C ILE A 73 -9.32 -3.06 12.31
N ARG A 74 -8.12 -3.27 12.82
CA ARG A 74 -6.99 -4.09 12.36
C ARG A 74 -7.01 -4.39 10.85
N PRO A 75 -6.11 -3.77 10.04
CA PRO A 75 -5.96 -4.19 8.65
C PRO A 75 -5.67 -5.69 8.63
N HIS A 76 -6.43 -6.44 7.84
CA HIS A 76 -6.33 -7.89 7.82
C HIS A 76 -4.87 -8.29 7.56
N PRO A 77 -4.21 -9.03 8.47
CA PRO A 77 -2.92 -9.62 8.16
C PRO A 77 -3.16 -10.64 7.05
N ARG A 78 -2.51 -10.45 5.91
CA ARG A 78 -2.37 -11.52 4.91
C ARG A 78 -1.33 -12.52 5.38
#